data_AF-A0A2M9P8J5-F1
#
_entry.id   AF-A0A2M9P8J5-F1
#
_cell.length_a   1.000
_cell.length_b   1.000
_cell.length_c   1.000
_cell.angle_alpha   90.00
_cell.angle_beta   90.00
_cell.angle_gamma   90.00
#
_symmetry.space_group_name_H-M   'P 1'
#
loop_
_entity.id
_entity.type
_entity.pdbx_description
1 polymer ?
#
loop_
_entity_poly.entity_id
_entity_poly.type
_entity_poly.pdbx_seq_one_letter_code
_entity_poly.pdbx_strand_id
1 'polypeptide(L)'
;MLAPGGLFLGQARGRALFHSGEGHLLTIGGTGGGKSSGLVVPALCELTEGAVVVTDPSGELAAMTARRRAEIGPVIFLNPFGSVFEADTGLSFRDDGMNLLAHLDPAGANFISDVGAFARLLMVTDRRDSGSYWNDEGAEFLSLLIAATLLYEPADCHDLSFIYRRARDSAEEMEDYLWHLEGKDRPAISDDATRFRSMIEGAPQQWQGIIAKVALATKRYAPGEPLGRHVAKDGFD
;
A
#
# COMPACT_ATOMS: atom_id res chain seq x y z
N MET A 1 20.89 -25.23 9.01
CA MET A 1 21.93 -24.18 9.13
C MET A 1 23.04 -24.23 8.07
N LEU A 2 23.02 -25.15 7.10
CA LEU A 2 23.99 -25.18 5.98
C LEU A 2 23.37 -25.72 4.67
N ALA A 3 22.06 -25.97 4.63
CA ALA A 3 21.41 -26.50 3.42
C ALA A 3 21.20 -25.33 2.43
N PRO A 4 21.53 -25.52 1.13
CA PRO A 4 21.19 -24.57 0.08
C PRO A 4 19.67 -24.30 0.04
N GLY A 5 19.29 -23.10 -0.40
CA GLY A 5 17.88 -22.66 -0.52
C GLY A 5 17.42 -21.71 0.59
N GLY A 6 18.17 -21.62 1.69
CA GLY A 6 17.97 -20.59 2.73
C GLY A 6 18.68 -19.27 2.42
N LEU A 7 18.64 -18.32 3.36
CA LEU A 7 19.28 -17.01 3.20
C LEU A 7 20.81 -17.13 3.26
N PHE A 8 21.50 -16.68 2.21
CA PHE A 8 22.97 -16.68 2.15
C PHE A 8 23.59 -15.70 3.16
N LEU A 9 24.53 -16.17 3.98
CA LEU A 9 25.22 -15.40 5.01
C LEU A 9 26.68 -15.05 4.66
N GLY A 10 27.19 -15.55 3.55
CA GLY A 10 28.60 -15.42 3.18
C GLY A 10 29.34 -16.75 3.13
N GLN A 11 30.66 -16.68 3.07
CA GLN A 11 31.54 -17.84 2.98
C GLN A 11 32.56 -17.84 4.11
N ALA A 12 32.78 -19.00 4.73
CA ALA A 12 33.85 -19.21 5.69
C ALA A 12 34.64 -20.47 5.34
N ARG A 13 35.98 -20.36 5.26
CA ARG A 13 36.88 -21.49 4.96
C ARG A 13 36.49 -22.27 3.70
N GLY A 14 36.12 -21.54 2.64
CA GLY A 14 35.71 -22.14 1.37
C GLY A 14 34.29 -22.70 1.33
N ARG A 15 33.52 -22.64 2.44
CA ARG A 15 32.16 -23.17 2.51
C ARG A 15 31.14 -22.04 2.58
N ALA A 16 30.12 -22.12 1.73
CA ALA A 16 28.96 -21.25 1.79
C ALA A 16 28.17 -21.50 3.08
N LEU A 17 27.69 -20.41 3.69
CA LEU A 17 26.91 -20.43 4.92
C LEU A 17 25.50 -19.95 4.62
N PHE A 18 24.50 -20.69 5.13
CA PHE A 18 23.08 -20.42 4.90
C PHE A 18 22.31 -20.39 6.21
N HIS A 19 21.44 -19.40 6.37
CA HIS A 19 20.42 -19.38 7.40
C HIS A 19 19.13 -20.00 6.87
N SER A 20 18.76 -21.15 7.43
CA SER A 20 17.55 -21.91 7.09
C SER A 20 16.57 -21.97 8.25
N GLY A 21 16.67 -21.03 9.21
CA GLY A 21 15.84 -20.97 10.40
C GLY A 21 14.92 -19.76 10.36
N GLU A 22 14.06 -19.66 11.37
CA GLU A 22 13.26 -18.46 11.58
C GLU A 22 14.09 -17.37 12.28
N GLY A 23 13.98 -16.14 11.80
CA GLY A 23 14.64 -14.98 12.39
C GLY A 23 14.88 -13.83 11.41
N HIS A 24 15.07 -12.63 11.94
CA HIS A 24 15.43 -11.45 11.14
C HIS A 24 16.94 -11.30 11.04
N LEU A 25 17.42 -10.83 9.89
CA LEU A 25 18.84 -10.52 9.66
C LEU A 25 19.05 -9.00 9.63
N LEU A 26 20.07 -8.53 10.34
CA LEU A 26 20.57 -7.16 10.24
C LEU A 26 22.01 -7.18 9.75
N THR A 27 22.26 -6.54 8.60
CA THR A 27 23.61 -6.36 8.05
C THR A 27 24.05 -4.91 8.21
N ILE A 28 25.18 -4.70 8.88
CA ILE A 28 25.79 -3.38 9.08
C ILE A 28 27.11 -3.33 8.33
N GLY A 29 27.32 -2.28 7.54
CA GLY A 29 28.56 -2.06 6.82
C GLY A 29 28.59 -0.67 6.19
N GLY A 30 29.78 -0.10 6.01
CA GLY A 30 29.95 1.20 5.36
C GLY A 30 29.56 1.18 3.88
N THR A 31 29.50 2.37 3.26
CA THR A 31 29.40 2.50 1.80
C THR A 31 30.57 1.79 1.13
N GLY A 32 30.31 1.02 0.07
CA GLY A 32 31.33 0.20 -0.60
C GLY A 32 31.76 -1.06 0.18
N GLY A 33 31.22 -1.31 1.38
CA GLY A 33 31.57 -2.48 2.20
C GLY A 33 31.00 -3.83 1.72
N GLY A 34 30.46 -3.89 0.50
CA GLY A 34 29.97 -5.14 -0.10
C GLY A 34 28.63 -5.66 0.43
N LYS A 35 27.82 -4.83 1.10
CA LYS A 35 26.49 -5.26 1.60
C LYS A 35 25.60 -5.81 0.48
N SER A 36 25.48 -5.07 -0.62
CA SER A 36 24.64 -5.46 -1.76
C SER A 36 25.26 -6.65 -2.51
N SER A 37 26.52 -6.53 -2.92
CA SER A 37 27.20 -7.53 -3.77
C SER A 37 27.53 -8.84 -3.04
N GLY A 38 27.84 -8.78 -1.73
CA GLY A 38 28.29 -9.92 -0.95
C GLY A 38 27.20 -10.65 -0.19
N LEU A 39 26.02 -10.04 0.00
CA LEU A 39 24.93 -10.62 0.78
C LEU A 39 23.58 -10.54 0.05
N VAL A 40 23.11 -9.34 -0.30
CA VAL A 40 21.76 -9.16 -0.86
C VAL A 40 21.61 -9.81 -2.23
N VAL A 41 22.54 -9.57 -3.16
CA VAL A 41 22.49 -10.15 -4.52
C VAL A 41 22.53 -11.69 -4.48
N PRO A 42 23.49 -12.32 -3.77
CA PRO A 42 23.46 -13.77 -3.57
C PRO A 42 22.14 -14.27 -2.98
N ALA A 43 21.64 -13.62 -1.91
CA ALA A 43 20.38 -13.99 -1.28
C ALA A 43 19.21 -13.97 -2.28
N LEU A 44 19.08 -12.92 -3.10
CA LEU A 44 18.03 -12.85 -4.11
C LEU A 44 18.15 -13.95 -5.17
N CYS A 45 19.38 -14.30 -5.57
CA CYS A 45 19.63 -15.32 -6.59
C CYS A 45 19.47 -16.76 -6.10
N GLU A 46 19.68 -17.01 -4.80
CA GLU A 46 19.72 -18.36 -4.20
C GLU A 46 18.47 -18.71 -3.40
N LEU A 47 17.72 -17.74 -2.87
CA LEU A 47 16.51 -17.99 -2.09
C LEU A 47 15.38 -18.50 -3.00
N THR A 48 15.09 -19.79 -2.94
CA THR A 48 14.02 -20.41 -3.76
C THR A 48 12.73 -20.60 -2.99
N GLU A 49 12.76 -20.52 -1.65
CA GLU A 49 11.59 -20.67 -0.81
C GLU A 49 10.89 -19.31 -0.63
N GLY A 50 9.64 -19.22 -1.12
CA GLY A 50 8.78 -18.05 -0.93
C GLY A 50 9.03 -16.87 -1.87
N ALA A 51 8.22 -15.83 -1.69
CA ALA A 51 8.32 -14.56 -2.41
C ALA A 51 9.26 -13.59 -1.69
N VAL A 52 9.88 -12.68 -2.44
CA VAL A 52 10.76 -11.65 -1.89
C VAL A 52 10.27 -10.27 -2.33
N VAL A 53 10.08 -9.37 -1.37
CA VAL A 53 9.77 -7.96 -1.61
C VAL A 53 11.06 -7.16 -1.40
N VAL A 54 11.45 -6.39 -2.40
CA VAL A 54 12.71 -5.63 -2.38
C VAL A 54 12.43 -4.15 -2.57
N THR A 55 12.85 -3.33 -1.61
CA THR A 55 12.89 -1.87 -1.77
C THR A 55 14.22 -1.50 -2.40
N ASP A 56 14.21 -1.14 -3.69
CA ASP A 56 15.42 -0.86 -4.48
C ASP A 56 15.35 0.53 -5.14
N PRO A 57 15.59 1.63 -4.40
CA PRO A 57 15.47 2.98 -4.94
C PRO A 57 16.43 3.29 -6.09
N SER A 58 17.55 2.59 -6.20
CA SER A 58 18.51 2.75 -7.31
C SER A 58 18.24 1.81 -8.49
N GLY A 59 17.44 0.76 -8.29
CA GLY A 59 17.19 -0.28 -9.29
C GLY A 59 18.39 -1.18 -9.59
N GLU A 60 19.48 -1.06 -8.84
CA GLU A 60 20.70 -1.86 -9.06
C GLU A 60 20.46 -3.35 -8.76
N LEU A 61 19.70 -3.65 -7.70
CA LEU A 61 19.39 -5.04 -7.34
C LEU A 61 18.50 -5.67 -8.40
N ALA A 62 17.49 -4.93 -8.86
CA ALA A 62 16.63 -5.33 -9.98
C ALA A 62 17.46 -5.62 -11.24
N ALA A 63 18.33 -4.69 -11.64
CA ALA A 63 19.20 -4.84 -12.81
C ALA A 63 20.10 -6.08 -12.73
N MET A 64 20.61 -6.40 -11.53
CA MET A 64 21.51 -7.53 -11.32
C MET A 64 20.77 -8.88 -11.20
N THR A 65 19.57 -8.90 -10.63
CA THR A 65 18.95 -10.15 -10.14
C THR A 65 17.64 -10.53 -10.84
N ALA A 66 16.94 -9.61 -11.50
CA ALA A 66 15.60 -9.87 -12.06
C ALA A 66 15.59 -11.05 -13.03
N ARG A 67 16.60 -11.18 -13.91
CA ARG A 67 16.70 -12.31 -14.84
C ARG A 67 16.76 -13.66 -14.12
N ARG A 68 17.60 -13.75 -13.07
CA ARG A 68 17.71 -14.99 -12.28
C ARG A 68 16.44 -15.25 -11.48
N ARG A 69 15.81 -14.21 -10.93
CA ARG A 69 14.52 -14.33 -10.23
C ARG A 69 13.41 -14.85 -11.16
N ALA A 70 13.38 -14.43 -12.42
CA ALA A 70 12.42 -14.90 -13.41
C ALA A 70 12.52 -16.40 -13.71
N GLU A 71 13.68 -17.02 -13.46
CA GLU A 71 13.86 -18.48 -13.55
C GLU A 71 13.28 -19.23 -12.33
N ILE A 72 13.07 -18.52 -11.21
CA ILE A 72 12.54 -19.07 -9.94
C ILE A 72 11.02 -18.84 -9.87
N GLY A 73 10.53 -17.68 -10.29
CA GLY A 73 9.11 -17.34 -10.29
C GLY A 73 8.84 -15.96 -10.92
N PRO A 74 7.58 -15.50 -10.92
CA PRO A 74 7.20 -14.20 -11.49
C PRO A 74 7.98 -13.04 -10.85
N VAL A 75 8.32 -12.04 -11.67
CA VAL A 75 8.96 -10.80 -11.25
C VAL A 75 8.04 -9.63 -11.55
N ILE A 76 7.63 -8.93 -10.49
CA ILE A 76 6.72 -7.78 -10.55
C ILE A 76 7.52 -6.52 -10.19
N PHE A 77 7.33 -5.45 -10.96
CA PHE A 77 7.94 -4.15 -10.75
C PHE A 77 6.88 -3.13 -10.35
N LEU A 78 6.99 -2.60 -9.14
CA LEU A 78 6.18 -1.48 -8.66
C LEU A 78 6.98 -0.19 -8.84
N ASN A 79 6.79 0.46 -9.99
CA ASN A 79 7.59 1.60 -10.42
C ASN A 79 6.70 2.78 -10.84
N PRO A 80 5.90 3.36 -9.91
CA PRO A 80 4.94 4.41 -10.24
C PRO A 80 5.60 5.63 -10.90
N PHE A 81 6.90 5.88 -10.66
CA PHE A 81 7.64 7.03 -11.19
C PHE A 81 8.65 6.65 -12.28
N GLY A 82 8.36 5.59 -13.05
CA GLY A 82 9.33 5.00 -13.98
C GLY A 82 10.00 5.96 -14.96
N SER A 83 9.30 6.99 -15.45
CA SER A 83 9.90 8.00 -16.34
C SER A 83 10.96 8.86 -15.66
N VAL A 84 10.75 9.21 -14.39
CA VAL A 84 11.73 9.97 -13.60
C VAL A 84 12.91 9.08 -13.26
N PHE A 85 12.62 7.85 -12.82
CA PHE A 85 13.63 6.84 -12.53
C PHE A 85 14.55 6.56 -13.74
N GLU A 86 13.98 6.41 -14.94
CA GLU A 86 14.75 6.19 -16.17
C GLU A 86 15.62 7.40 -16.54
N ALA A 87 15.10 8.62 -16.37
CA ALA A 87 15.89 9.83 -16.61
C ALA A 87 17.08 9.96 -15.67
N ASP A 88 16.92 9.56 -14.40
CA ASP A 88 17.95 9.68 -13.37
C ASP A 88 19.01 8.57 -13.44
N THR A 89 18.61 7.35 -13.81
CA THR A 89 19.46 6.15 -13.72
C THR A 89 19.89 5.59 -15.08
N GLY A 90 19.17 5.91 -16.15
CA GLY A 90 19.31 5.27 -17.46
C GLY A 90 18.75 3.83 -17.50
N LEU A 91 18.12 3.34 -16.42
CA LEU A 91 17.49 2.03 -16.35
C LEU A 91 15.99 2.16 -16.58
N SER A 92 15.43 1.34 -17.48
CA SER A 92 13.99 1.30 -17.75
C SER A 92 13.38 0.01 -17.23
N PHE A 93 12.44 0.13 -16.30
CA PHE A 93 11.63 -0.97 -15.79
C PHE A 93 10.16 -0.64 -15.97
N ARG A 94 9.38 -1.64 -16.38
CA ARG A 94 7.91 -1.51 -16.45
C ARG A 94 7.34 -1.18 -15.07
N ASP A 95 6.14 -0.63 -15.08
CA ASP A 95 5.30 -0.53 -13.88
C ASP A 95 4.12 -1.47 -14.04
N ASP A 96 4.08 -2.52 -13.22
CA ASP A 96 3.01 -3.51 -13.24
C ASP A 96 1.75 -2.98 -12.53
N GLY A 97 1.91 -2.07 -11.56
CA GLY A 97 0.79 -1.52 -10.79
C GLY A 97 0.33 -2.43 -9.66
N MET A 98 -0.45 -1.86 -8.76
CA MET A 98 -1.05 -2.57 -7.64
C MET A 98 -2.32 -1.84 -7.20
N ASN A 99 -3.48 -2.47 -7.42
CA ASN A 99 -4.71 -1.97 -6.84
C ASN A 99 -4.82 -2.42 -5.39
N LEU A 100 -4.51 -1.52 -4.47
CA LEU A 100 -4.53 -1.82 -3.04
C LEU A 100 -5.93 -2.21 -2.51
N LEU A 101 -7.01 -1.74 -3.16
CA LEU A 101 -8.36 -2.10 -2.75
C LEU A 101 -8.76 -3.51 -3.20
N ALA A 102 -8.12 -4.05 -4.24
CA ALA A 102 -8.39 -5.41 -4.74
C ALA A 102 -8.01 -6.50 -3.72
N HIS A 103 -7.18 -6.18 -2.72
CA HIS A 103 -6.80 -7.10 -1.65
C HIS A 103 -7.78 -7.14 -0.48
N LEU A 104 -8.86 -6.34 -0.52
CA LEU A 104 -9.91 -6.32 0.50
C LEU A 104 -11.11 -7.12 -0.03
N ASP A 105 -11.50 -8.18 0.67
CA ASP A 105 -12.61 -9.06 0.27
C ASP A 105 -13.94 -8.61 0.89
N PRO A 106 -14.90 -8.06 0.11
CA PRO A 106 -16.19 -7.61 0.63
C PRO A 106 -17.08 -8.74 1.19
N ALA A 107 -16.81 -9.99 0.80
CA ALA A 107 -17.48 -11.18 1.31
C ALA A 107 -16.76 -11.80 2.53
N GLY A 108 -15.57 -11.31 2.87
CA GLY A 108 -14.77 -11.81 3.98
C GLY A 108 -15.39 -11.53 5.34
N ALA A 109 -15.27 -12.48 6.27
CA ALA A 109 -15.83 -12.35 7.63
C ALA A 109 -15.24 -11.17 8.42
N ASN A 110 -14.00 -10.77 8.10
CA ASN A 110 -13.28 -9.67 8.75
C ASN A 110 -13.28 -8.37 7.93
N PHE A 111 -14.06 -8.28 6.85
CA PHE A 111 -14.00 -7.17 5.89
C PHE A 111 -13.94 -5.78 6.52
N ILE A 112 -14.84 -5.48 7.47
CA ILE A 112 -14.88 -4.17 8.13
C ILE A 112 -13.60 -3.90 8.95
N SER A 113 -13.08 -4.92 9.64
CA SER A 113 -11.83 -4.81 10.40
C SER A 113 -10.62 -4.64 9.50
N ASP A 114 -10.57 -5.36 8.37
CA ASP A 114 -9.49 -5.27 7.38
C ASP A 114 -9.47 -3.91 6.70
N VAL A 115 -10.63 -3.39 6.29
CA VAL A 115 -10.78 -2.02 5.76
C VAL A 115 -10.35 -0.98 6.79
N GLY A 116 -10.75 -1.14 8.06
CA GLY A 116 -10.37 -0.23 9.14
C GLY A 116 -8.86 -0.21 9.39
N ALA A 117 -8.21 -1.37 9.38
CA ALA A 117 -6.75 -1.47 9.48
C ALA A 117 -6.06 -0.81 8.29
N PHE A 118 -6.55 -1.06 7.07
CA PHE A 118 -6.03 -0.48 5.85
C PHE A 118 -6.18 1.05 5.80
N ALA A 119 -7.33 1.59 6.18
CA ALA A 119 -7.57 3.03 6.26
C ALA A 119 -6.56 3.71 7.21
N ARG A 120 -6.29 3.11 8.37
CA ARG A 120 -5.29 3.63 9.32
C ARG A 120 -3.87 3.64 8.75
N LEU A 121 -3.50 2.67 7.91
CA LEU A 121 -2.20 2.67 7.21
C LEU A 121 -2.08 3.79 6.18
N LEU A 122 -3.18 4.20 5.54
CA LEU A 122 -3.18 5.29 4.58
C LEU A 122 -3.09 6.67 5.22
N MET A 123 -3.63 6.81 6.44
CA MET A 123 -3.65 8.08 7.15
C MET A 123 -2.25 8.62 7.39
N VAL A 124 -2.06 9.90 7.10
CA VAL A 124 -0.81 10.60 7.41
C VAL A 124 -0.78 10.89 8.90
N THR A 125 -0.03 10.08 9.65
CA THR A 125 0.26 10.37 11.05
C THR A 125 1.47 11.30 11.12
N ASP A 126 1.30 12.49 11.68
CA ASP A 126 2.44 13.32 12.02
C ASP A 126 3.24 12.62 13.14
N ARG A 127 4.53 12.35 12.91
CA ARG A 127 5.39 11.60 13.86
C ARG A 127 5.51 12.24 15.25
N ARG A 128 5.02 13.48 15.42
CA ARG A 128 4.99 14.21 16.70
C ARG A 128 3.63 14.15 17.41
N ASP A 129 2.56 13.76 16.71
CA ASP A 129 1.16 13.78 17.19
C ASP A 129 0.52 12.38 17.19
N SER A 130 1.27 11.38 17.68
CA SER A 130 0.77 10.02 17.87
C SER A 130 -0.35 9.88 18.92
N GLY A 131 -0.84 10.99 19.49
CA GLY A 131 -1.88 11.03 20.52
C GLY A 131 -3.17 11.76 20.15
N SER A 132 -3.37 12.22 18.91
CA SER A 132 -4.59 13.00 18.59
C SER A 132 -5.78 12.09 18.27
N TYR A 133 -6.80 12.12 19.12
CA TYR A 133 -8.16 11.57 18.93
C TYR A 133 -8.72 11.85 17.51
N TRP A 134 -8.32 12.97 16.91
CA TRP A 134 -8.70 13.36 15.54
C TRP A 134 -8.10 12.48 14.43
N ASN A 135 -7.07 11.68 14.69
CA ASN A 135 -6.55 10.73 13.70
C ASN A 135 -7.46 9.51 13.57
N ASP A 136 -8.22 9.19 14.62
CA ASP A 136 -9.16 8.07 14.61
C ASP A 136 -10.41 8.39 13.78
N GLU A 137 -11.03 9.56 13.94
CA GLU A 137 -12.24 9.93 13.17
C GLU A 137 -11.97 10.04 11.66
N GLY A 138 -10.80 10.55 11.27
CA GLY A 138 -10.39 10.58 9.85
C GLY A 138 -10.18 9.17 9.27
N ALA A 139 -9.59 8.27 10.05
CA ALA A 139 -9.42 6.87 9.65
C ALA A 139 -10.77 6.13 9.57
N GLU A 140 -11.68 6.39 10.50
CA GLU A 140 -13.05 5.85 10.49
C GLU A 140 -13.82 6.33 9.26
N PHE A 141 -13.74 7.63 8.94
CA PHE A 141 -14.40 8.16 7.75
C PHE A 141 -13.81 7.59 6.46
N LEU A 142 -12.48 7.50 6.35
CA LEU A 142 -11.82 6.86 5.22
C LEU A 142 -12.20 5.37 5.11
N SER A 143 -12.31 4.67 6.25
CA SER A 143 -12.79 3.29 6.32
C SER A 143 -14.22 3.16 5.77
N LEU A 144 -15.13 4.05 6.16
CA LEU A 144 -16.49 4.11 5.61
C LEU A 144 -16.46 4.30 4.09
N LEU A 145 -15.68 5.26 3.59
CA LEU A 145 -15.59 5.53 2.14
C LEU A 145 -15.06 4.32 1.36
N ILE A 146 -14.02 3.65 1.85
CA ILE A 146 -13.44 2.46 1.20
C ILE A 146 -14.43 1.30 1.23
N ALA A 147 -15.02 1.01 2.41
CA ALA A 147 -15.96 -0.10 2.55
C ALA A 147 -17.20 0.12 1.68
N ALA A 148 -17.77 1.33 1.68
CA ALA A 148 -18.92 1.66 0.88
C ALA A 148 -18.62 1.59 -0.63
N THR A 149 -17.41 2.00 -1.04
CA THR A 149 -16.96 1.87 -2.44
C THR A 149 -16.95 0.41 -2.88
N LEU A 150 -16.29 -0.45 -2.11
CA LEU A 150 -16.18 -1.88 -2.43
C LEU A 150 -17.52 -2.63 -2.39
N LEU A 151 -18.49 -2.15 -1.61
CA LEU A 151 -19.79 -2.80 -1.43
C LEU A 151 -20.87 -2.32 -2.41
N TYR A 152 -20.87 -1.03 -2.73
CA TYR A 152 -22.03 -0.39 -3.37
C TYR A 152 -21.70 0.40 -4.62
N GLU A 153 -20.42 0.65 -4.92
CA GLU A 153 -20.01 1.27 -6.18
C GLU A 153 -19.66 0.20 -7.22
N PRO A 154 -19.79 0.52 -8.52
CA PRO A 154 -19.33 -0.37 -9.60
C PRO A 154 -17.82 -0.68 -9.50
N ALA A 155 -17.41 -1.83 -10.05
CA ALA A 155 -16.04 -2.34 -9.91
C ALA A 155 -14.95 -1.42 -10.51
N ASP A 156 -15.29 -0.58 -11.49
CA ASP A 156 -14.38 0.43 -12.06
C ASP A 156 -14.09 1.61 -11.12
N CYS A 157 -14.82 1.71 -10.01
CA CYS A 157 -14.60 2.68 -8.95
C CYS A 157 -13.73 2.12 -7.81
N HIS A 158 -13.34 0.84 -7.86
CA HIS A 158 -12.66 0.15 -6.76
C HIS A 158 -11.15 0.44 -6.74
N ASP A 159 -10.77 1.71 -6.76
CA ASP A 159 -9.38 2.16 -6.66
C ASP A 159 -9.21 3.40 -5.76
N LEU A 160 -7.97 3.70 -5.36
CA LEU A 160 -7.67 4.86 -4.51
C LEU A 160 -7.81 6.21 -5.24
N SER A 161 -7.84 6.22 -6.57
CA SER A 161 -8.10 7.42 -7.37
C SER A 161 -9.59 7.83 -7.32
N PHE A 162 -10.51 6.88 -7.19
CA PHE A 162 -11.90 7.13 -6.89
C PHE A 162 -12.07 7.69 -5.47
N ILE A 163 -11.42 7.06 -4.49
CA ILE A 163 -11.44 7.57 -3.10
C ILE A 163 -10.86 8.99 -3.02
N TYR A 164 -9.82 9.32 -3.81
CA TYR A 164 -9.31 10.70 -3.94
C TYR A 164 -10.39 11.69 -4.36
N ARG A 165 -11.24 11.32 -5.34
CA ARG A 165 -12.33 12.16 -5.85
C ARG A 165 -13.41 12.32 -4.79
N ARG A 166 -13.91 11.20 -4.25
CA ARG A 166 -14.93 11.17 -3.20
C ARG A 166 -14.52 11.98 -1.96
N ALA A 167 -13.25 11.92 -1.55
CA ALA A 167 -12.72 12.72 -0.44
C ALA A 167 -12.71 14.25 -0.69
N ARG A 168 -13.06 14.71 -1.89
CA ARG A 168 -13.09 16.11 -2.34
C ARG A 168 -14.45 16.52 -2.89
N ASP A 169 -15.45 15.67 -2.79
CA ASP A 169 -16.83 16.04 -3.07
C ASP A 169 -17.24 17.20 -2.16
N SER A 170 -18.16 18.03 -2.64
CA SER A 170 -18.74 19.09 -1.83
C SER A 170 -19.48 18.52 -0.61
N ALA A 171 -19.74 19.36 0.39
CA ALA A 171 -20.49 18.92 1.57
C ALA A 171 -21.90 18.41 1.19
N GLU A 172 -22.55 19.03 0.19
CA GLU A 172 -23.86 18.64 -0.33
C GLU A 172 -23.81 17.26 -1.01
N GLU A 173 -22.87 17.05 -1.93
CA GLU A 173 -22.69 15.74 -2.60
C GLU A 173 -22.36 14.62 -1.60
N MET A 174 -21.55 14.93 -0.58
CA MET A 174 -21.20 13.98 0.46
C MET A 174 -22.39 13.67 1.38
N GLU A 175 -23.21 14.66 1.71
CA GLU A 175 -24.42 14.47 2.50
C GLU A 175 -25.41 13.54 1.78
N ASP A 176 -25.63 13.78 0.48
CA ASP A 176 -26.45 12.92 -0.38
C ASP A 176 -25.92 11.49 -0.43
N TYR A 177 -24.60 11.32 -0.56
CA TYR A 177 -23.96 10.01 -0.56
C TYR A 177 -24.13 9.29 0.78
N LEU A 178 -23.92 9.98 1.91
CA LEU A 178 -24.12 9.40 3.23
C LEU A 178 -25.59 9.04 3.48
N TRP A 179 -26.53 9.88 3.05
CA TRP A 179 -27.95 9.57 3.10
C TRP A 179 -28.31 8.31 2.30
N HIS A 180 -27.70 8.11 1.12
CA HIS A 180 -27.85 6.87 0.36
C HIS A 180 -27.34 5.63 1.13
N LEU A 181 -26.28 5.78 1.93
CA LEU A 181 -25.70 4.69 2.72
C LEU A 181 -26.53 4.31 3.96
N GLU A 182 -27.29 5.25 4.55
CA GLU A 182 -28.24 4.97 5.66
C GLU A 182 -29.30 3.92 5.27
N GLY A 183 -29.61 3.78 3.98
CA GLY A 183 -30.59 2.81 3.48
C GLY A 183 -30.03 1.41 3.19
N LYS A 184 -28.75 1.16 3.46
CA LYS A 184 -28.08 -0.11 3.11
C LYS A 184 -28.22 -1.17 4.21
N ASP A 185 -28.05 -2.42 3.81
CA ASP A 185 -28.33 -3.62 4.60
C ASP A 185 -27.26 -3.93 5.67
N ARG A 186 -26.09 -3.28 5.63
CA ARG A 186 -25.02 -3.48 6.61
C ARG A 186 -25.08 -2.43 7.73
N PRO A 187 -25.40 -2.81 8.99
CA PRO A 187 -25.51 -1.87 10.12
C PRO A 187 -24.25 -1.04 10.34
N ALA A 188 -23.06 -1.65 10.27
CA ALA A 188 -21.80 -0.93 10.44
C ALA A 188 -21.62 0.23 9.43
N ILE A 189 -22.14 0.08 8.21
CA ILE A 189 -22.08 1.14 7.20
C ILE A 189 -23.18 2.18 7.44
N SER A 190 -24.41 1.73 7.71
CA SER A 190 -25.56 2.60 7.97
C SER A 190 -25.35 3.50 9.19
N ASP A 191 -24.84 2.94 10.29
CA ASP A 191 -24.64 3.65 11.55
C ASP A 191 -23.53 4.72 11.42
N ASP A 192 -22.42 4.38 10.76
CA ASP A 192 -21.35 5.34 10.48
C ASP A 192 -21.80 6.42 9.49
N ALA A 193 -22.57 6.07 8.46
CA ALA A 193 -23.14 7.05 7.54
C ALA A 193 -24.05 8.05 8.26
N THR A 194 -24.93 7.55 9.13
CA THR A 194 -25.82 8.39 9.96
C THR A 194 -25.03 9.34 10.85
N ARG A 195 -23.97 8.84 11.49
CA ARG A 195 -23.08 9.62 12.35
C ARG A 195 -22.40 10.75 11.58
N PHE A 196 -21.74 10.44 10.46
CA PHE A 196 -21.02 11.44 9.69
C PHE A 196 -21.94 12.44 9.01
N ARG A 197 -23.14 12.02 8.55
CA ARG A 197 -24.14 12.94 8.00
C ARG A 197 -24.60 13.95 9.04
N SER A 198 -24.96 13.46 10.23
CA SER A 198 -25.33 14.32 11.37
C SER A 198 -24.22 15.31 11.75
N MET A 199 -22.95 14.93 11.54
CA MET A 199 -21.78 15.76 11.83
C MET A 199 -21.57 16.89 10.81
N ILE A 200 -21.94 16.68 9.53
CA ILE A 200 -21.88 17.73 8.49
C ILE A 200 -22.72 18.95 8.93
N GLU A 201 -23.93 18.71 9.42
CA GLU A 201 -24.84 19.77 9.87
C GLU A 201 -24.53 20.26 11.28
N GLY A 202 -24.36 19.32 12.23
CA GLY A 202 -24.30 19.61 13.66
C GLY A 202 -22.92 20.05 14.18
N ALA A 203 -21.84 19.76 13.45
CA ALA A 203 -20.47 20.06 13.86
C ALA A 203 -19.55 20.38 12.65
N PRO A 204 -19.83 21.45 11.89
CA PRO A 204 -19.14 21.74 10.63
C PRO A 204 -17.62 21.93 10.78
N GLN A 205 -17.13 22.49 11.89
CA GLN A 205 -15.67 22.60 12.11
C GLN A 205 -14.99 21.25 12.27
N GLN A 206 -15.64 20.30 12.94
CA GLN A 206 -15.14 18.94 13.12
C GLN A 206 -15.16 18.19 11.79
N TRP A 207 -16.25 18.30 11.03
CA TRP A 207 -16.36 17.76 9.67
C TRP A 207 -15.23 18.25 8.76
N GLN A 208 -14.98 19.56 8.74
CA GLN A 208 -13.90 20.15 7.94
C GLN A 208 -12.51 19.60 8.33
N GLY A 209 -12.28 19.32 9.61
CA GLY A 209 -11.06 18.67 10.08
C GLY A 209 -10.91 17.24 9.57
N ILE A 210 -11.99 16.45 9.61
CA ILE A 210 -12.02 15.05 9.15
C ILE A 210 -11.75 14.98 7.64
N ILE A 211 -12.54 15.71 6.84
CA ILE A 211 -12.44 15.64 5.38
C ILE A 211 -11.09 16.16 4.87
N ALA A 212 -10.51 17.18 5.52
CA ALA A 212 -9.18 17.68 5.18
C ALA A 212 -8.08 16.61 5.37
N LYS A 213 -8.18 15.80 6.44
CA LYS A 213 -7.24 14.70 6.69
C LYS A 213 -7.40 13.57 5.68
N VAL A 214 -8.64 13.21 5.34
CA VAL A 214 -8.91 12.17 4.34
C VAL A 214 -8.47 12.62 2.94
N ALA A 215 -8.70 13.88 2.59
CA ALA A 215 -8.18 14.49 1.38
C ALA A 215 -6.63 14.49 1.36
N LEU A 216 -5.97 14.74 2.50
CA LEU A 216 -4.51 14.67 2.61
C LEU A 216 -3.98 13.24 2.43
N ALA A 217 -4.59 12.26 3.11
CA ALA A 217 -4.21 10.84 3.03
C ALA A 217 -4.29 10.28 1.60
N THR A 218 -5.26 10.77 0.83
CA THR A 218 -5.51 10.33 -0.54
C THR A 218 -4.79 11.16 -1.59
N LYS A 219 -4.20 12.32 -1.24
CA LYS A 219 -3.66 13.32 -2.18
C LYS A 219 -2.71 12.75 -3.23
N ARG A 220 -1.88 11.79 -2.84
CA ARG A 220 -0.87 11.15 -3.72
C ARG A 220 -1.48 10.27 -4.82
N TYR A 221 -2.74 9.88 -4.70
CA TYR A 221 -3.45 9.05 -5.67
C TYR A 221 -4.31 9.86 -6.64
N ALA A 222 -4.01 11.16 -6.82
CA ALA A 222 -4.72 12.02 -7.74
C ALA A 222 -4.78 11.40 -9.16
N PRO A 223 -5.96 11.37 -9.81
CA PRO A 223 -6.10 10.83 -11.15
C PRO A 223 -5.15 11.50 -12.13
N GLY A 224 -4.48 10.69 -12.96
CA GLY A 224 -3.52 11.19 -13.95
C GLY A 224 -2.11 11.41 -13.43
N GLU A 225 -1.89 11.48 -12.12
CA GLU A 225 -0.55 11.48 -11.50
C GLU A 225 0.06 10.06 -11.53
N PRO A 226 1.39 9.92 -11.45
CA PRO A 226 2.06 8.64 -11.63
C PRO A 226 1.56 7.56 -10.65
N LEU A 227 1.41 7.89 -9.36
CA LEU A 227 0.87 6.95 -8.37
C LEU A 227 -0.64 6.70 -8.53
N GLY A 228 -1.41 7.68 -9.04
CA GLY A 228 -2.82 7.46 -9.37
C GLY A 228 -3.00 6.44 -10.51
N ARG A 229 -2.18 6.53 -11.57
CA ARG A 229 -2.15 5.53 -12.65
C ARG A 229 -1.69 4.15 -12.17
N HIS A 230 -0.76 4.12 -11.23
CA HIS A 230 -0.22 2.89 -10.66
C HIS A 230 -1.26 2.09 -9.87
N VAL A 231 -2.11 2.76 -9.08
CA VAL A 231 -3.10 2.09 -8.22
C VAL A 231 -4.43 1.80 -8.91
N ALA A 232 -4.65 2.31 -10.12
CA ALA A 232 -5.86 2.09 -10.92
C ALA A 232 -5.81 0.82 -11.78
N LYS A 233 -4.70 0.07 -11.73
CA LYS A 233 -4.52 -1.21 -12.43
C LYS A 233 -3.98 -2.23 -11.42
N ASP A 234 -4.24 -3.50 -11.68
CA ASP A 234 -3.68 -4.59 -10.90
C ASP A 234 -2.77 -5.45 -11.78
N GLY A 235 -1.49 -5.53 -11.43
CA GLY A 235 -0.46 -6.26 -12.17
C GLY A 235 -0.17 -7.65 -11.61
N PHE A 236 -0.96 -8.12 -10.65
CA PHE A 236 -0.74 -9.36 -9.90
C PHE A 236 -1.54 -10.57 -10.42
N ASP A 237 -2.24 -10.44 -11.55
CA ASP A 237 -2.97 -11.52 -12.23
C ASP A 237 -2.07 -12.49 -13.02
#